data_AF-A0A2D4HIC8-F1
#
_entry.id   AF-A0A2D4HIC8-F1
#
_cell.length_a   1.000
_cell.length_b   1.000
_cell.length_c   1.000
_cell.angle_alpha   90.00
_cell.angle_beta   90.00
_cell.angle_gamma   90.00
#
_symmetry.space_group_name_H-M   'P 1'
#
loop_
_entity.id
_entity.type
_entity.pdbx_description
1 polymer ?
#
loop_
_entity_poly.entity_id
_entity_poly.type
_entity_poly.pdbx_seq_one_letter_code
_entity_poly.pdbx_strand_id
1 'polypeptide(L)'
;MLYGLPPFYCRDVAEMYENILHKPLHLRPGVSLTAWSILEELLEKERQNRLGSKEDFLEIQRHPFFETLSWNDLLQKKISPPFNPNVFGPDDIRNFDATFTEEMVPCSICISSDYNIVNASVLEADDAFIGFSYAPPSEDLFH
;
A
#
# COMPACT_ATOMS: atom_id res chain seq x y z
N MET A 1 -10.27 3.28 5.82
CA MET A 1 -10.50 4.67 5.37
C MET A 1 -11.91 5.15 5.70
N LEU A 2 -12.98 4.55 5.16
CA LEU A 2 -14.36 5.02 5.37
C LEU A 2 -14.83 5.04 6.84
N TYR A 3 -14.46 4.04 7.64
CA TYR A 3 -14.88 3.93 9.05
C TYR A 3 -13.74 4.07 10.07
N GLY A 4 -12.50 4.28 9.61
CA GLY A 4 -11.32 4.39 10.48
C GLY A 4 -10.91 3.13 11.27
N LEU A 5 -11.70 2.05 11.24
CA LEU A 5 -11.43 0.80 11.96
C LEU A 5 -11.42 -0.41 11.00
N PRO A 6 -10.69 -1.49 11.34
CA PRO A 6 -10.77 -2.74 10.59
C PRO A 6 -12.20 -3.33 10.63
N PRO A 7 -12.67 -3.96 9.54
CA PRO A 7 -14.05 -4.48 9.46
C PRO A 7 -14.31 -5.65 10.42
N PHE A 8 -13.28 -6.45 10.72
CA PHE A 8 -13.34 -7.60 11.62
C PHE A 8 -12.28 -7.47 12.71
N TYR A 9 -12.49 -6.56 13.67
CA TYR A 9 -11.58 -6.38 14.80
C TYR A 9 -12.11 -7.10 16.05
N CYS A 10 -11.27 -7.92 16.66
CA CYS A 10 -11.47 -8.42 18.03
C CYS A 10 -10.12 -8.43 18.77
N ARG A 11 -10.16 -8.30 20.10
CA ARG A 11 -8.97 -8.45 20.96
C ARG A 11 -8.51 -9.91 21.03
N ASP A 12 -9.46 -10.84 20.96
CA ASP A 12 -9.16 -12.26 20.81
C ASP A 12 -8.87 -12.55 19.33
N VAL A 13 -7.65 -13.02 19.05
CA VAL A 13 -7.18 -13.33 17.71
C VAL A 13 -7.96 -14.51 17.10
N ALA A 14 -8.34 -15.49 17.91
CA ALA A 14 -9.11 -16.64 17.42
C ALA A 14 -10.51 -16.18 16.95
N GLU A 15 -11.19 -15.37 17.76
CA GLU A 15 -12.48 -14.80 17.39
C GLU A 15 -12.37 -13.85 16.18
N MET A 16 -11.27 -13.09 16.09
CA MET A 16 -11.00 -12.26 14.91
C MET A 16 -10.93 -13.09 13.63
N TYR A 17 -10.27 -14.25 13.65
CA TYR A 17 -10.21 -15.14 12.49
C TYR A 17 -11.57 -15.75 12.15
N GLU A 18 -12.33 -16.21 13.14
CA GLU A 18 -13.69 -16.70 12.91
C GLU A 18 -14.58 -15.61 12.29
N ASN A 19 -14.42 -14.36 12.75
CA ASN A 19 -15.12 -13.22 12.16
C ASN A 19 -14.69 -12.97 10.71
N ILE A 20 -13.40 -13.07 10.39
CA ILE A 20 -12.91 -12.94 9.01
C ILE A 20 -13.48 -14.03 8.11
N LEU A 21 -13.62 -15.27 8.60
CA LEU A 21 -14.13 -16.37 7.81
C LEU A 21 -15.65 -16.30 7.61
N HIS A 22 -16.41 -15.99 8.67
CA HIS A 22 -17.84 -16.27 8.69
C HIS A 22 -18.73 -15.07 8.96
N LYS A 23 -18.22 -14.00 9.59
CA LYS A 23 -19.07 -12.86 9.95
C LYS A 23 -19.42 -12.06 8.69
N PRO A 24 -20.72 -11.81 8.42
CA PRO A 24 -21.13 -10.93 7.34
C PRO A 24 -20.76 -9.48 7.69
N LEU A 25 -20.57 -8.67 6.64
CA LEU A 25 -20.39 -7.23 6.82
C LEU A 25 -21.75 -6.61 7.18
N HIS A 26 -21.79 -5.75 8.20
CA HIS A 26 -23.01 -5.03 8.56
C HIS A 26 -22.97 -3.58 8.06
N LEU A 27 -24.03 -3.16 7.37
CA LEU A 27 -24.18 -1.79 6.89
C LEU A 27 -24.20 -0.84 8.08
N ARG A 28 -23.21 0.05 8.15
CA ARG A 28 -23.18 1.12 9.14
C ARG A 28 -23.65 2.43 8.50
N PRO A 29 -24.44 3.26 9.21
CA PRO A 29 -24.84 4.58 8.73
C PRO A 29 -23.62 5.44 8.36
N GLY A 30 -23.80 6.37 7.42
CA GLY A 30 -22.80 7.38 7.08
C GLY A 30 -21.96 7.12 5.82
N VAL A 31 -22.29 6.09 5.04
CA VAL A 31 -21.68 5.84 3.72
C VAL A 31 -22.76 5.78 2.63
N SER A 32 -22.38 6.08 1.38
CA SER A 32 -23.27 5.90 0.24
C SER A 32 -23.53 4.41 -0.02
N LEU A 33 -24.65 4.10 -0.68
CA LEU A 33 -24.97 2.72 -1.08
C LEU A 33 -23.91 2.15 -2.03
N THR A 34 -23.35 2.97 -2.92
CA THR A 34 -22.26 2.56 -3.81
C THR A 34 -20.97 2.24 -3.07
N ALA A 35 -20.65 2.99 -2.01
CA ALA A 35 -19.50 2.71 -1.14
C ALA A 35 -19.72 1.44 -0.30
N TRP A 36 -20.97 1.14 0.06
CA TRP A 36 -21.30 -0.13 0.70
C TRP A 36 -21.18 -1.32 -0.26
N SER A 37 -21.77 -1.22 -1.45
CA SER A 37 -21.75 -2.27 -2.47
C SER A 37 -20.32 -2.73 -2.77
N ILE A 38 -19.40 -1.78 -2.98
CA ILE A 38 -18.01 -2.13 -3.28
C ILE A 38 -17.32 -2.83 -2.10
N LEU A 39 -17.63 -2.45 -0.86
CA LEU A 39 -17.05 -3.11 0.32
C LEU A 39 -17.56 -4.54 0.45
N GLU A 40 -18.85 -4.76 0.21
CA GLU A 40 -19.47 -6.09 0.27
C GLU A 40 -18.88 -7.01 -0.80
N GLU A 41 -18.79 -6.54 -2.05
CA GLU A 41 -18.27 -7.35 -3.16
C GLU A 41 -16.75 -7.61 -3.07
N LEU A 42 -15.96 -6.68 -2.51
CA LEU A 42 -14.53 -6.89 -2.26
C LEU A 42 -14.24 -7.80 -1.05
N LEU A 43 -15.10 -7.75 -0.03
CA LEU A 43 -14.96 -8.56 1.20
C LEU A 43 -15.76 -9.87 1.16
N GLU A 44 -16.18 -10.27 -0.04
CA GLU A 44 -16.80 -11.56 -0.31
C GLU A 44 -15.89 -12.71 0.14
N LYS A 45 -16.48 -13.67 0.86
CA LYS A 45 -15.76 -14.79 1.48
C LYS A 45 -15.32 -15.78 0.41
N GLU A 46 -16.22 -16.07 -0.54
CA GLU A 46 -15.94 -16.96 -1.65
C GLU A 46 -15.11 -16.25 -2.72
N ARG A 47 -13.85 -16.71 -2.91
CA ARG A 47 -12.89 -16.07 -3.84
C ARG A 47 -13.45 -15.88 -5.25
N GLN A 48 -14.23 -16.84 -5.76
CA GLN A 48 -14.76 -16.83 -7.13
C GLN A 48 -15.91 -15.84 -7.33
N ASN A 49 -16.50 -15.35 -6.23
CA ASN A 49 -17.57 -14.36 -6.26
C ASN A 49 -17.05 -12.95 -5.92
N ARG A 50 -15.81 -12.84 -5.44
CA ARG A 50 -15.20 -11.57 -5.07
C ARG A 50 -15.02 -10.69 -6.30
N LEU A 51 -15.29 -9.40 -6.13
CA LEU A 51 -15.02 -8.40 -7.16
C LEU A 51 -13.53 -8.44 -7.58
N GLY A 52 -13.30 -8.50 -8.88
CA GLY A 52 -11.99 -8.68 -9.51
C GLY A 52 -11.59 -10.14 -9.74
N SER A 53 -12.48 -11.12 -9.50
CA SER A 53 -12.13 -12.53 -9.69
C SER A 53 -12.22 -13.03 -11.13
N LYS A 54 -13.04 -12.41 -12.01
CA LYS A 54 -13.25 -12.91 -13.38
C LYS A 54 -12.53 -12.04 -14.41
N GLU A 55 -12.72 -10.73 -14.36
CA GLU A 55 -12.07 -9.76 -15.28
C GLU A 55 -11.09 -8.81 -14.57
N ASP A 56 -10.63 -9.17 -13.37
CA ASP A 56 -9.65 -8.40 -12.59
C ASP A 56 -10.06 -6.92 -12.45
N PHE A 57 -9.20 -6.00 -12.87
CA PHE A 57 -9.42 -4.58 -12.76
C PHE A 57 -10.67 -4.08 -13.50
N LEU A 58 -11.10 -4.73 -14.58
CA LEU A 58 -12.25 -4.26 -15.38
C LEU A 58 -13.55 -4.29 -14.57
N GLU A 59 -13.71 -5.23 -13.63
CA GLU A 59 -14.88 -5.28 -12.76
C GLU A 59 -14.89 -4.08 -11.80
N ILE A 60 -13.73 -3.79 -11.21
CA ILE A 60 -13.54 -2.67 -10.28
C ILE A 60 -13.77 -1.34 -11.01
N GLN A 61 -13.22 -1.21 -12.21
CA GLN A 61 -13.35 -0.01 -13.05
C GLN A 61 -14.82 0.31 -13.38
N ARG A 62 -15.65 -0.71 -13.63
CA ARG A 62 -17.07 -0.56 -13.99
C ARG A 62 -17.99 -0.40 -12.78
N HIS A 63 -17.48 -0.58 -11.56
CA HIS A 63 -18.30 -0.54 -10.36
C HIS A 63 -18.85 0.89 -10.12
N PRO A 64 -20.15 1.06 -9.76
CA PRO A 64 -20.79 2.37 -9.60
C PRO A 64 -20.12 3.33 -8.61
N PHE A 65 -19.35 2.79 -7.66
CA PHE A 65 -18.53 3.59 -6.75
C PHE A 65 -17.52 4.51 -7.48
N PHE A 66 -17.02 4.09 -8.64
CA PHE A 66 -16.05 4.84 -9.45
C PHE A 66 -16.66 5.48 -10.71
N GLU A 67 -17.99 5.56 -10.81
CA GLU A 67 -18.67 6.08 -12.01
C GLU A 67 -18.26 7.52 -12.35
N THR A 68 -18.00 8.35 -11.34
CA THR A 68 -17.59 9.75 -11.52
C THR A 68 -16.09 9.91 -11.81
N LEU A 69 -15.32 8.83 -11.78
CA LEU A 69 -13.86 8.84 -11.91
C LEU A 69 -13.42 8.56 -13.36
N SER A 70 -12.77 9.53 -13.98
CA SER A 70 -12.06 9.32 -15.24
C SER A 70 -10.72 8.64 -15.00
N TRP A 71 -10.63 7.34 -15.31
CA TRP A 71 -9.41 6.55 -15.14
C TRP A 71 -8.24 7.05 -15.98
N ASN A 72 -8.51 7.61 -17.17
CA ASN A 72 -7.48 8.20 -18.02
C ASN A 72 -6.91 9.48 -17.39
N ASP A 73 -7.77 10.36 -16.87
CA ASP A 73 -7.31 11.58 -16.20
C ASP A 73 -6.60 11.28 -14.89
N LEU A 74 -7.02 10.23 -14.17
CA LEU A 74 -6.32 9.74 -12.99
C LEU A 74 -4.89 9.29 -13.33
N LEU A 75 -4.73 8.46 -14.36
CA LEU A 75 -3.42 7.96 -14.79
C LEU A 75 -2.50 9.10 -15.27
N GLN A 76 -3.07 10.09 -15.95
CA GLN A 76 -2.35 11.29 -16.40
C GLN A 76 -2.15 12.33 -15.29
N LYS A 77 -2.52 12.02 -14.04
CA LYS A 77 -2.41 12.92 -12.87
C LYS A 77 -3.11 14.26 -13.06
N LYS A 78 -4.19 14.30 -13.85
CA LYS A 78 -4.99 15.51 -14.12
C LYS A 78 -6.04 15.80 -13.05
N ILE A 79 -6.39 14.80 -12.26
CA ILE A 79 -7.34 14.94 -11.15
C ILE A 79 -6.59 15.51 -9.94
N SER A 80 -7.03 16.67 -9.45
CA SER A 80 -6.47 17.25 -8.23
C SER A 80 -6.74 16.32 -7.03
N PRO A 81 -5.72 15.94 -6.26
CA PRO A 81 -5.93 15.12 -5.07
C PRO A 81 -6.79 15.89 -4.05
N PRO A 82 -7.66 15.22 -3.29
CA PRO A 82 -8.51 15.87 -2.29
C PRO A 82 -7.73 16.37 -1.08
N PHE A 83 -6.52 15.85 -0.86
CA PHE A 83 -5.60 16.25 0.19
C PHE A 83 -4.23 16.51 -0.42
N ASN A 84 -3.70 17.72 -0.22
CA ASN A 84 -2.34 18.08 -0.57
C ASN A 84 -1.53 18.24 0.72
N PRO A 85 -0.55 17.38 1.01
CA PRO A 85 0.26 17.49 2.22
C PRO A 85 1.05 18.80 2.22
N ASN A 86 1.16 19.44 3.38
CA ASN A 86 2.00 20.62 3.53
C ASN A 86 3.46 20.18 3.59
N VAL A 87 4.29 20.69 2.67
CA VAL A 87 5.74 20.47 2.62
C VAL A 87 6.43 21.78 2.29
N PHE A 88 7.54 22.08 2.96
CA PHE A 88 8.34 23.29 2.71
C PHE A 88 9.38 23.10 1.60
N GLY A 89 9.73 21.86 1.27
CA GLY A 89 10.77 21.57 0.28
C GLY A 89 11.04 20.07 0.13
N PRO A 90 12.03 19.70 -0.71
CA PRO A 90 12.35 18.30 -1.00
C PRO A 90 12.86 17.52 0.21
N ASP A 91 13.50 18.17 1.17
CA ASP A 91 14.10 17.55 2.35
C ASP A 91 13.18 17.55 3.59
N ASP A 92 11.89 17.89 3.42
CA ASP A 92 10.95 18.02 4.54
C ASP A 92 10.43 16.67 5.06
N ILE A 93 10.72 16.38 6.33
CA ILE A 93 10.40 15.11 6.98
C ILE A 93 9.20 15.18 7.95
N ARG A 94 8.43 16.28 7.98
CA ARG A 94 7.35 16.47 8.99
C ARG A 94 6.22 15.44 8.96
N ASN A 95 6.02 14.80 7.80
CA ASN A 95 4.93 13.85 7.60
C ASN A 95 5.33 12.43 8.02
N PHE A 96 6.53 12.27 8.61
CA PHE A 96 7.03 11.04 9.22
C PHE A 96 6.97 11.14 10.74
N ASP A 97 6.97 9.99 11.42
CA ASP A 97 6.96 9.94 12.89
C ASP A 97 8.28 10.48 13.47
N ALA A 98 8.18 11.31 14.52
CA ALA A 98 9.32 11.87 15.24
C ALA A 98 10.24 10.78 15.80
N THR A 99 9.65 9.65 16.23
CA THR A 99 10.39 8.52 16.79
C THR A 99 11.50 8.04 15.86
N PHE A 100 11.26 8.03 14.53
CA PHE A 100 12.27 7.60 13.55
C PHE A 100 13.15 8.74 13.05
N THR A 101 12.61 9.96 12.95
CA THR A 101 13.37 11.10 12.42
C THR A 101 14.35 11.69 13.43
N GLU A 102 14.15 11.44 14.72
CA GLU A 102 15.07 11.79 15.81
C GLU A 102 16.15 10.73 16.06
N GLU A 103 16.00 9.52 15.50
CA GLU A 103 17.02 8.48 15.59
C GLU A 103 18.28 8.88 14.78
N MET A 104 19.45 8.65 15.37
CA MET A 104 20.71 8.92 14.71
C MET A 104 20.96 7.88 13.61
N VAL A 105 21.22 8.36 12.38
CA VAL A 105 21.58 7.50 11.25
C VAL A 105 22.88 6.72 11.59
N PRO A 106 22.86 5.39 11.66
CA PRO A 106 24.02 4.60 12.05
C PRO A 106 25.19 4.72 11.06
N CYS A 107 26.42 4.66 11.58
CA CYS A 107 27.65 4.72 10.77
C CYS A 107 27.83 3.54 9.79
N SER A 108 26.99 2.50 9.84
CA SER A 108 27.00 1.40 8.87
C SER A 108 26.60 1.83 7.45
N ILE A 109 26.15 3.08 7.29
CA ILE A 109 25.86 3.72 5.99
C ILE A 109 27.08 4.50 5.47
N CYS A 110 28.11 4.73 6.32
CA CYS A 110 29.36 5.34 5.88
C CYS A 110 30.16 4.30 5.10
N ILE A 111 30.35 4.54 3.81
CA ILE A 111 31.26 3.77 2.95
C ILE A 111 32.59 3.61 3.69
N SER A 112 32.91 2.39 4.14
CA SER A 112 34.25 2.10 4.59
C SER A 112 35.15 2.20 3.35
N SER A 113 36.11 3.13 3.38
CA SER A 113 37.19 3.21 2.39
C SER A 113 38.03 1.93 2.30
N ASP A 114 37.84 1.02 3.27
CA ASP A 114 38.39 -0.33 3.26
C ASP A 114 37.40 -1.27 2.56
N TYR A 115 37.68 -1.57 1.29
CA TYR A 115 36.94 -2.50 0.42
C TYR A 115 36.84 -3.96 0.92
N ASN A 116 37.13 -4.25 2.19
CA ASN A 116 37.39 -5.62 2.66
C ASN A 116 36.68 -6.04 3.95
N ILE A 117 35.60 -5.37 4.36
CA ILE A 117 34.75 -5.93 5.42
C ILE A 117 33.32 -6.03 4.90
N VAL A 118 33.12 -7.02 4.02
CA VAL A 118 31.82 -7.68 3.88
C VAL A 118 31.69 -8.63 5.08
N ASN A 119 30.87 -8.27 6.05
CA ASN A 119 30.50 -9.15 7.16
C ASN A 119 29.44 -10.17 6.66
N ALA A 120 29.78 -10.95 5.63
CA ALA A 120 29.03 -12.12 5.24
C ALA A 120 29.98 -13.31 5.41
N SER A 121 29.93 -13.94 6.57
CA SER A 121 30.71 -15.13 6.89
C SER A 121 30.22 -16.40 6.16
N VAL A 122 29.71 -16.28 4.93
CA VAL A 122 29.30 -17.42 4.11
C VAL A 122 29.56 -17.10 2.64
N LEU A 123 30.50 -17.82 2.01
CA LEU A 123 30.73 -17.77 0.55
C LEU A 123 29.47 -18.13 -0.26
N GLU A 124 28.45 -18.72 0.36
CA GLU A 124 27.12 -19.00 -0.24
C GLU A 124 26.20 -17.77 -0.28
N ALA A 125 26.49 -16.71 0.48
CA ALA A 125 25.63 -15.52 0.55
C ALA A 125 25.79 -14.57 -0.65
N ASP A 126 26.93 -14.61 -1.35
CA ASP A 126 27.19 -13.76 -2.52
C ASP A 126 26.26 -14.11 -3.69
N ASP A 127 25.92 -15.40 -3.85
CA ASP A 127 24.96 -15.87 -4.85
C ASP A 127 23.49 -15.67 -4.42
N ALA A 128 23.23 -15.43 -3.13
CA ALA A 128 21.87 -15.31 -2.59
C ALA A 128 21.13 -14.06 -3.08
N PHE A 129 21.85 -13.06 -3.60
CA PHE A 129 21.32 -11.78 -4.06
C PHE A 129 21.64 -11.47 -5.53
N ILE A 130 21.92 -12.49 -6.34
CA ILE A 130 22.06 -12.32 -7.80
C ILE A 130 20.78 -11.66 -8.36
N GLY A 131 20.95 -10.58 -9.11
CA GLY A 131 19.84 -9.79 -9.65
C GLY A 131 19.32 -8.67 -8.74
N PHE A 132 19.96 -8.42 -7.59
CA PHE A 132 19.60 -7.32 -6.71
C PHE A 132 19.91 -5.93 -7.30
N SER A 133 21.05 -5.79 -8.00
CA SER A 133 21.44 -4.51 -8.59
C SER A 133 20.55 -4.14 -9.78
N TYR A 134 19.88 -2.99 -9.68
CA TYR A 134 19.08 -2.38 -10.73
C TYR A 134 19.49 -0.93 -10.94
N ALA A 135 19.66 -0.53 -12.20
CA ALA A 135 19.80 0.87 -12.60
C ALA A 135 18.72 1.16 -13.64
N PRO A 136 17.85 2.16 -13.43
CA PRO A 136 16.85 2.52 -14.42
C PRO A 136 17.54 3.00 -15.71
N PRO A 137 16.95 2.75 -16.88
CA PRO A 137 17.42 3.32 -18.14
C PRO A 137 17.51 4.85 -18.03
N SER A 138 18.48 5.47 -18.70
CA SER A 138 18.72 6.92 -18.66
C SER A 138 17.54 7.79 -19.13
N GLU A 139 16.53 7.20 -19.77
CA GLU A 139 15.30 7.88 -20.21
C GLU A 139 14.29 8.09 -19.06
N ASP A 140 14.48 7.44 -17.91
CA ASP A 140 13.66 7.59 -16.71
C ASP A 140 14.23 8.61 -15.70
N LEU A 141 15.16 9.48 -16.12
CA LEU A 141 15.64 10.57 -15.26
C LEU A 141 14.49 11.53 -14.96
N PHE A 142 14.07 11.58 -13.70
CA PHE A 142 13.09 12.51 -13.18
C PHE A 142 13.50 13.96 -13.50
N HIS A 143 12.75 14.63 -14.38
CA HIS A 143 12.78 16.07 -14.61
C HIS A 143 11.97 16.81 -13.54
#